data_AF-A0A961WZB5-F1
#
_entry.id   AF-A0A961WZB5-F1
#
_cell.length_a   1.000
_cell.length_b   1.000
_cell.length_c   1.000
_cell.angle_alpha   90.00
_cell.angle_beta   90.00
_cell.angle_gamma   90.00
#
_symmetry.space_group_name_H-M   'P 1'
#
loop_
_entity.id
_entity.type
_entity.pdbx_description
1 polymer ?
#
loop_
_entity_poly.entity_id
_entity_poly.type
_entity_poly.pdbx_seq_one_letter_code
_entity_poly.pdbx_strand_id
1 'polypeptide(L)'
;MTGLMALWNDRGRASGDVKKIAAGHIEALENKMRVLQDTARALRHLVDHCHGDDRPDCPIIEELAGTPGAGQVPSKGHRHLGKGFEVLR
;
A
#
# COMPACT_ATOMS: atom_id res chain seq x y z
N MET A 1 -21.57 12.25 -6.13
CA MET A 1 -21.38 11.74 -4.74
C MET A 1 -22.47 12.33 -3.85
N THR A 2 -23.72 11.89 -4.04
CA THR A 2 -24.91 12.36 -3.33
C THR A 2 -25.17 11.44 -2.12
N GLY A 3 -24.31 11.53 -1.11
CA GLY A 3 -24.30 10.62 0.05
C GLY A 3 -24.75 11.31 1.33
N LEU A 4 -25.60 10.63 2.09
CA LEU A 4 -26.01 10.91 3.48
C LEU A 4 -26.83 12.17 3.77
N MET A 5 -26.57 13.32 3.12
CA MET A 5 -27.36 14.55 3.37
C MET A 5 -28.82 14.42 2.94
N ALA A 6 -29.10 13.71 1.85
CA ALA A 6 -30.47 13.47 1.38
C ALA A 6 -31.31 12.60 2.34
N LEU A 7 -30.67 11.69 3.08
CA LEU A 7 -31.33 10.85 4.09
C LEU A 7 -31.56 11.57 5.42
N TRP A 8 -30.74 12.56 5.74
CA TRP A 8 -30.89 13.33 6.97
C TRP A 8 -32.16 14.19 6.96
N ASN A 9 -32.61 14.62 5.78
CA ASN A 9 -33.80 15.46 5.61
C ASN A 9 -35.12 14.66 5.53
N ASP A 10 -35.04 13.33 5.41
CA ASP A 10 -36.22 12.45 5.41
C ASP A 10 -36.51 11.92 6.82
N ARG A 11 -37.46 12.58 7.47
CA ARG A 11 -37.92 12.23 8.83
C ARG A 11 -38.83 10.99 8.88
N GLY A 12 -39.21 10.43 7.72
CA GLY A 12 -39.99 9.20 7.62
C GLY A 12 -39.15 7.94 7.36
N ARG A 13 -37.82 8.06 7.27
CA ARG A 13 -36.96 6.93 6.90
C ARG A 13 -37.08 5.77 7.88
N ALA A 14 -37.35 4.57 7.36
CA ALA A 14 -37.22 3.36 8.14
C ALA A 14 -35.75 3.18 8.53
N SER A 15 -35.48 2.94 9.82
CA SER A 15 -34.12 2.68 10.34
C SER A 15 -33.38 1.58 9.54
N GLY A 16 -34.14 0.67 8.91
CA GLY A 16 -33.63 -0.37 8.02
C GLY A 16 -32.84 0.16 6.80
N ASP A 17 -33.26 1.25 6.17
CA ASP A 17 -32.57 1.75 4.96
C ASP A 17 -31.28 2.50 5.32
N VAL A 18 -31.28 3.21 6.45
CA VAL A 18 -30.06 3.80 7.03
C VAL A 18 -29.05 2.71 7.37
N LYS A 19 -29.51 1.61 7.97
CA LYS A 19 -28.67 0.46 8.30
C LYS A 19 -28.03 -0.15 7.06
N LYS A 20 -28.77 -0.31 5.96
CA LYS A 20 -28.23 -0.83 4.68
C LYS A 20 -27.13 0.07 4.12
N ILE A 21 -27.34 1.39 4.14
CA ILE A 21 -26.36 2.35 3.62
C ILE A 21 -25.10 2.36 4.48
N ALA A 22 -25.26 2.39 5.82
CA ALA A 22 -24.14 2.29 6.74
C ALA A 22 -23.35 0.99 6.53
N ALA A 23 -24.04 -0.15 6.35
CA ALA A 23 -23.40 -1.44 6.07
C ALA A 23 -22.58 -1.41 4.76
N GLY A 24 -23.13 -0.83 3.68
CA GLY A 24 -22.39 -0.69 2.42
C GLY A 24 -21.15 0.20 2.55
N HIS A 25 -21.20 1.25 3.37
CA HIS A 25 -20.01 2.06 3.67
C HIS A 25 -18.97 1.29 4.49
N ILE A 26 -19.39 0.48 5.46
CA ILE A 26 -18.49 -0.38 6.24
C ILE A 26 -17.76 -1.34 5.30
N GLU A 27 -18.47 -2.05 4.43
CA GLU A 27 -17.87 -2.98 3.47
C GLU A 27 -16.86 -2.29 2.55
N ALA A 28 -17.18 -1.08 2.07
CA ALA A 28 -16.26 -0.30 1.25
C ALA A 28 -14.98 0.11 2.03
N LEU A 29 -15.10 0.41 3.32
CA LEU A 29 -13.95 0.72 4.18
C LEU A 29 -13.10 -0.53 4.45
N GLU A 30 -13.72 -1.67 4.73
CA GLU A 30 -13.02 -2.94 4.92
C GLU A 30 -12.24 -3.36 3.67
N ASN A 31 -12.83 -3.16 2.48
CA ASN A 31 -12.14 -3.38 1.21
C ASN A 31 -10.91 -2.49 1.05
N LYS A 32 -11.01 -1.21 1.39
CA LYS A 32 -9.85 -0.29 1.36
C LYS A 32 -8.79 -0.71 2.36
N MET A 33 -9.18 -1.11 3.57
CA MET A 33 -8.24 -1.58 4.59
C MET A 33 -7.44 -2.79 4.09
N ARG A 34 -8.07 -3.76 3.43
CA ARG A 34 -7.38 -4.91 2.82
C ARG A 34 -6.29 -4.47 1.85
N VAL A 35 -6.63 -3.61 0.89
CA VAL A 35 -5.67 -3.11 -0.11
C VAL A 35 -4.50 -2.36 0.55
N LEU A 36 -4.79 -1.52 1.54
CA LEU A 36 -3.77 -0.77 2.27
C LEU A 36 -2.85 -1.70 3.09
N GLN A 37 -3.41 -2.74 3.71
CA GLN A 37 -2.63 -3.75 4.45
C GLN A 37 -1.69 -4.53 3.52
N ASP A 38 -2.17 -4.91 2.34
CA ASP A 38 -1.35 -5.63 1.36
C ASP A 38 -0.23 -4.74 0.80
N THR A 39 -0.54 -3.48 0.51
CA THR A 39 0.45 -2.50 0.06
C THR A 39 1.50 -2.25 1.15
N ALA A 40 1.07 -2.11 2.40
CA ALA A 40 1.98 -1.95 3.53
C ALA A 40 2.88 -3.18 3.72
N ARG A 41 2.37 -4.39 3.49
CA ARG A 41 3.15 -5.63 3.55
C ARG A 41 4.24 -5.66 2.48
N ALA A 42 3.90 -5.28 1.24
CA ALA A 42 4.87 -5.19 0.15
C ALA A 42 5.97 -4.17 0.45
N LEU A 43 5.59 -2.96 0.89
CA LEU A 43 6.55 -1.92 1.28
C LEU A 43 7.42 -2.34 2.47
N ARG A 44 6.86 -3.05 3.46
CA ARG A 44 7.63 -3.57 4.60
C ARG A 44 8.75 -4.48 4.12
N HIS A 45 8.43 -5.42 3.22
CA HIS A 45 9.43 -6.30 2.63
C HIS A 45 10.55 -5.51 1.94
N LEU A 46 10.22 -4.47 1.17
CA LEU A 46 11.24 -3.66 0.50
C LEU A 46 12.10 -2.85 1.48
N VAL A 47 11.49 -2.31 2.53
CA VAL A 47 12.20 -1.58 3.59
C VAL A 47 13.16 -2.49 4.35
N ASP A 48 12.75 -3.72 4.68
CA ASP A 48 13.59 -4.69 5.39
C ASP A 48 14.82 -5.11 4.56
N HIS A 49 14.76 -4.98 3.23
CA HIS A 49 15.86 -5.28 2.31
C HIS A 49 16.61 -4.03 1.83
N CYS A 50 16.19 -2.83 2.27
CA CYS A 50 16.85 -1.58 1.91
C CYS A 50 17.95 -1.26 2.92
N HIS A 51 19.14 -0.92 2.43
CA HIS A 51 20.28 -0.56 3.29
C HIS A 51 20.16 0.85 3.90
N GLY A 52 19.37 1.75 3.28
CA GLY A 52 19.12 3.09 3.80
C GLY A 52 20.34 4.03 3.75
N ASP A 53 21.31 3.76 2.89
CA ASP A 53 22.50 4.58 2.64
C ASP A 53 22.44 5.25 1.24
N ASP A 54 23.48 6.01 0.88
CA ASP A 54 23.57 6.72 -0.40
C ASP A 54 23.86 5.82 -1.62
N ARG A 55 23.60 4.51 -1.51
CA ARG A 55 23.84 3.56 -2.62
C ARG A 55 22.77 3.69 -3.71
N PRO A 56 23.16 3.56 -4.99
CA PRO A 56 22.21 3.61 -6.11
C PRO A 56 21.31 2.36 -6.19
N ASP A 57 21.71 1.24 -5.60
CA ASP A 57 21.00 -0.04 -5.62
C ASP A 57 19.91 -0.06 -4.51
N CYS A 58 18.84 0.70 -4.72
CA CYS A 58 17.72 0.78 -3.78
C CYS A 58 16.54 -0.08 -4.25
N PRO A 59 16.22 -1.21 -3.59
CA PRO A 59 15.16 -2.12 -4.03
C PRO A 59 13.77 -1.46 -4.01
N ILE A 60 13.56 -0.43 -3.17
CA ILE A 60 12.31 0.35 -3.17
C ILE A 60 12.15 1.12 -4.47
N ILE A 61 13.21 1.77 -4.96
CA ILE A 61 13.16 2.58 -6.19
C ILE A 61 13.06 1.66 -7.41
N GLU A 62 13.78 0.53 -7.42
CA GLU A 62 13.70 -0.47 -8.49
C GLU A 62 12.27 -1.01 -8.65
N GLU A 63 11.63 -1.40 -7.56
CA GLU A 63 10.27 -1.95 -7.58
C GLU A 63 9.21 -0.88 -7.92
N LEU A 64 9.36 0.35 -7.42
CA LEU A 64 8.41 1.44 -7.72
C LEU A 64 8.60 2.04 -9.12
N ALA A 65 9.81 1.96 -9.69
CA ALA A 65 10.08 2.34 -11.08
C ALA A 65 9.63 1.26 -12.08
N GLY A 66 9.51 0.00 -11.62
CA GLY A 66 8.76 -1.05 -12.29
C GLY A 66 7.26 -0.77 -12.25
N THR A 67 6.59 -0.85 -13.39
CA THR A 67 5.17 -0.47 -13.57
C THR A 67 4.23 -1.21 -12.60
N PRO A 68 3.15 -0.56 -12.08
CA PRO A 68 2.36 -1.10 -10.99
C PRO A 68 1.44 -2.23 -11.45
N GLY A 69 1.78 -3.46 -11.09
CA GLY A 69 0.88 -4.60 -11.22
C GLY A 69 1.56 -5.95 -11.08
N ALA A 70 1.12 -6.70 -10.08
CA ALA A 70 1.43 -8.09 -9.79
C ALA A 70 2.67 -8.35 -8.91
N GLY A 71 2.40 -8.65 -7.64
CA GLY A 71 3.35 -9.27 -6.74
C GLY A 71 3.86 -10.60 -7.29
N GLN A 72 5.08 -10.58 -7.82
CA GLN A 72 5.88 -11.77 -8.05
C GLN A 72 7.32 -11.45 -7.67
N VAL A 73 7.70 -11.93 -6.49
CA VAL A 73 9.08 -11.97 -6.02
C VAL A 73 9.73 -13.24 -6.56
N PRO A 74 10.73 -13.13 -7.43
CA PRO A 74 11.85 -14.05 -7.43
C PRO A 74 13.09 -13.30 -6.96
N SER A 75 13.46 -13.53 -5.70
CA SER A 75 14.70 -13.08 -5.08
C SER A 75 15.90 -13.72 -5.79
N LYS A 76 16.44 -13.06 -6.82
CA LYS A 76 17.75 -13.41 -7.36
C LYS A 76 18.79 -12.64 -6.56
N GLY A 77 19.46 -13.36 -5.65
CA GLY A 77 20.55 -12.82 -4.85
C GLY A 77 21.65 -12.24 -5.74
N HIS A 78 21.78 -10.92 -5.70
CA HIS A 78 22.96 -10.25 -6.23
C HIS A 78 24.11 -10.45 -5.24
N ARG A 79 24.99 -11.39 -5.57
CA ARG A 79 26.27 -11.55 -4.88
C ARG A 79 27.04 -10.24 -5.02
N HIS A 80 27.14 -9.48 -3.93
CA HIS A 80 28.04 -8.33 -3.82
C HIS A 80 29.48 -8.84 -3.96
N LEU A 81 30.05 -8.72 -5.16
CA LEU A 81 31.48 -8.85 -5.36
C LEU A 81 32.11 -7.57 -4.83
N GLY A 82 32.70 -7.67 -3.63
CA GLY A 82 33.40 -6.58 -2.98
C GLY A 82 34.40 -5.90 -3.90
N LYS A 83 34.44 -4.57 -3.84
CA LYS A 83 35.59 -3.78 -4.28
C LYS A 83 35.66 -2.48 -3.51
N GLY A 84 36.72 -2.37 -2.72
CA GLY A 84 37.43 -1.12 -2.47
C GLY A 84 36.74 -0.12 -1.55
N PHE A 85 36.89 -0.31 -0.25
CA PHE A 85 37.09 0.82 0.65
C PHE A 85 38.41 1.49 0.23
N GLU A 86 38.33 2.61 -0.48
CA GLU A 86 39.46 3.52 -0.63
C GLU A 86 39.00 4.91 -0.25
N VAL A 87 38.98 5.15 1.06
CA VAL A 87 38.97 6.49 1.64
C VAL A 87 40.31 7.12 1.29
N LEU A 88 40.32 8.00 0.29
CA LEU A 88 41.49 8.82 -0.03
C LEU A 88 41.16 10.30 0.15
N ARG A 89 41.67 10.82 1.28
CA ARG A 89 41.85 12.23 1.71
C ARG A 89 40.63 13.12 1.90
#